data_AF-A0A1F7LYE0-F1
#
_entry.id   AF-A0A1F7LYE0-F1
#
_cell.length_a   1.000
_cell.length_b   1.000
_cell.length_c   1.000
_cell.angle_alpha   90.00
_cell.angle_beta   90.00
_cell.angle_gamma   90.00
#
_symmetry.space_group_name_H-M   'P 1'
#
loop_
_entity.id
_entity.type
_entity.pdbx_description
1 polymer ?
#
loop_
_entity_poly.entity_id
_entity_poly.type
_entity_poly.pdbx_seq_one_letter_code
_entity_poly.pdbx_strand_id
1 'polypeptide(L)' 'MSDTTLGALYALGSGLTWAVTMFVAGLKHGGVTVATVLSSTAPLFALPLGVVFLGEPAPRRAILGTLVTVGGIAVLQL' A
#
# COMPACT_ATOMS: atom_id res chain seq x y z
N MET A 1 26.16 -14.38 -6.87
CA MET A 1 25.16 -13.31 -7.07
C MET A 1 23.77 -13.87 -7.44
N SER A 2 23.45 -15.14 -7.12
CA SER A 2 22.16 -15.77 -7.49
C SER A 2 21.20 -15.89 -6.32
N ASP A 3 21.65 -16.28 -5.12
CA ASP A 3 20.74 -16.81 -4.10
C ASP A 3 19.97 -15.71 -3.35
N THR A 4 20.63 -14.59 -3.05
CA THR A 4 19.98 -13.42 -2.42
C THR A 4 19.00 -12.73 -3.38
N THR A 5 19.34 -12.64 -4.66
CA THR A 5 18.48 -12.03 -5.69
C THR A 5 17.22 -12.87 -5.90
N LEU A 6 17.36 -14.20 -5.99
CA LEU A 6 16.24 -15.11 -6.09
C LEU A 6 15.36 -15.05 -4.84
N GLY A 7 15.96 -15.04 -3.64
CA GLY A 7 15.23 -14.88 -2.38
C GLY A 7 14.40 -13.60 -2.32
N ALA A 8 14.97 -12.47 -2.75
CA ALA A 8 14.25 -11.19 -2.81
C ALA A 8 13.08 -11.23 -3.82
N LEU A 9 13.27 -11.85 -4.98
CA LEU A 9 12.20 -12.01 -5.97
C LEU A 9 11.04 -12.85 -5.45
N TYR A 10 11.31 -13.95 -4.74
CA TYR A 10 10.26 -14.77 -4.12
C TYR A 10 9.51 -14.04 -3.00
N ALA A 11 10.23 -13.27 -2.17
CA ALA A 11 9.61 -12.47 -1.11
C ALA A 11 8.69 -11.37 -1.69
N LEU A 12 9.16 -10.65 -2.71
CA LEU A 12 8.35 -9.63 -3.40
C LEU A 12 7.15 -10.26 -4.14
N GLY A 13 7.39 -11.36 -4.87
CA GLY A 13 6.34 -12.04 -5.63
C GLY A 13 5.23 -12.60 -4.75
N SER A 14 5.57 -13.22 -3.62
CA SER A 14 4.58 -13.74 -2.66
C SER A 14 3.77 -12.61 -2.01
N GLY A 15 4.43 -11.52 -1.59
CA GLY A 15 3.74 -10.35 -1.03
C GLY A 15 2.78 -9.69 -2.01
N LEU A 16 3.20 -9.50 -3.27
CA LEU A 16 2.34 -8.93 -4.32
C LEU A 16 1.15 -9.83 -4.64
N THR A 17 1.36 -11.14 -4.72
CA THR A 17 0.29 -12.11 -4.98
C THR A 17 -0.77 -12.08 -3.87
N TRP A 18 -0.33 -11.98 -2.62
CA TRP A 18 -1.22 -11.85 -1.48
C TRP A 18 -2.03 -10.55 -1.54
N ALA A 19 -1.35 -9.42 -1.78
CA ALA A 19 -1.98 -8.11 -1.88
C ALA A 19 -3.05 -8.04 -2.99
N VAL A 20 -2.73 -8.56 -4.18
CA VAL A 20 -3.68 -8.60 -5.31
C VAL A 20 -4.86 -9.51 -5.01
N THR A 21 -4.63 -10.67 -4.39
CA THR A 21 -5.72 -11.59 -4.02
C THR A 21 -6.70 -10.95 -3.05
N MET A 22 -6.18 -10.26 -2.02
CA MET A 22 -7.01 -9.51 -1.06
C MET A 22 -7.76 -8.35 -1.73
N PHE A 23 -7.13 -7.64 -2.66
CA PHE A 23 -7.79 -6.59 -3.43
C PHE A 23 -8.93 -7.13 -4.29
N VAL A 24 -8.71 -8.22 -5.02
CA VAL A 24 -9.75 -8.87 -5.83
C VAL A 24 -10.89 -9.42 -4.95
N ALA A 25 -10.59 -9.96 -3.76
CA ALA A 25 -11.60 -10.33 -2.79
C ALA A 25 -12.42 -9.11 -2.34
N GLY A 26 -11.76 -7.97 -2.08
CA GLY A 26 -12.41 -6.70 -1.78
C GLY A 26 -13.33 -6.23 -2.90
N LEU A 27 -12.89 -6.34 -4.17
CA LEU A 27 -13.74 -6.03 -5.34
C LEU A 27 -15.00 -6.92 -5.37
N LYS A 28 -14.85 -8.22 -5.06
CA LYS A 28 -15.95 -9.19 -5.08
C LYS A 28 -16.97 -9.00 -3.95
N HIS A 29 -16.53 -8.60 -2.76
CA HIS A 29 -17.38 -8.54 -1.57
C HIS A 29 -17.80 -7.12 -1.17
N GLY A 30 -16.96 -6.12 -1.39
CA GLY A 30 -17.20 -4.72 -1.02
C GLY A 30 -17.58 -3.81 -2.20
N GLY A 31 -17.53 -4.32 -3.43
CA GLY A 31 -17.77 -3.55 -4.65
C GLY A 31 -16.57 -2.70 -5.07
N VAL A 32 -16.57 -2.27 -6.33
CA VAL A 32 -15.42 -1.61 -6.97
C VAL A 32 -15.04 -0.31 -6.25
N THR A 33 -16.02 0.56 -5.96
CA THR A 33 -15.78 1.89 -5.38
C THR A 33 -15.14 1.83 -3.99
N VAL A 34 -15.60 0.94 -3.11
CA VAL A 34 -15.05 0.82 -1.76
C VAL A 34 -13.65 0.22 -1.80
N ALA A 35 -13.46 -0.84 -2.59
CA ALA A 35 -12.17 -1.52 -2.69
C ALA A 35 -11.09 -0.62 -3.31
N THR A 36 -11.39 0.16 -4.35
CA THR A 36 -10.42 1.06 -4.98
C THR A 36 -9.99 2.17 -4.04
N VAL A 37 -10.94 2.78 -3.34
CA VAL A 37 -10.64 3.84 -2.37
C VAL A 37 -9.88 3.32 -1.17
N LEU A 38 -10.26 2.16 -0.64
CA LEU A 38 -9.49 1.53 0.43
C LEU A 38 -8.07 1.21 -0.04
N SER A 39 -7.89 0.75 -1.28
CA SER A 39 -6.56 0.54 -1.87
C SER A 39 -5.77 1.84 -2.02
N SER A 40 -6.43 2.96 -2.33
CA SER A 40 -5.77 4.27 -2.39
C SER A 40 -5.26 4.72 -1.02
N THR A 41 -5.77 4.18 0.10
CA THR A 41 -5.23 4.47 1.44
C THR A 41 -3.90 3.77 1.72
N ALA A 42 -3.34 3.01 0.78
CA ALA A 42 -2.02 2.39 0.89
C ALA A 42 -0.93 3.31 1.47
N PRO A 43 -0.83 4.62 1.15
CA PRO A 43 0.16 5.52 1.75
C PRO A 43 0.05 5.67 3.26
N LEU A 44 -1.17 5.53 3.82
CA LEU A 44 -1.42 5.61 5.26
C LEU A 44 -0.74 4.45 6.00
N PHE A 45 -0.65 3.28 5.37
CA PHE A 45 0.02 2.10 5.91
C PHE A 45 1.48 2.01 5.48
N ALA A 46 1.79 2.40 4.24
CA ALA A 46 3.14 2.31 3.68
C ALA A 46 4.14 3.23 4.39
N LEU A 47 3.74 4.44 4.79
CA LEU A 47 4.62 5.35 5.54
C LEU A 47 5.04 4.80 6.90
N PRO A 48 4.12 4.44 7.82
CA PRO A 48 4.50 3.91 9.13
C PRO A 48 5.21 2.57 9.00
N LEU A 49 4.79 1.68 8.09
CA LEU A 49 5.51 0.44 7.82
C LEU A 49 6.92 0.71 7.29
N GLY A 50 7.10 1.70 6.42
CA GLY A 50 8.43 2.13 5.96
C GLY A 50 9.31 2.60 7.12
N VAL A 51 8.78 3.45 8.01
CA VAL A 51 9.52 3.90 9.20
C VAL A 51 9.89 2.73 10.12
N VAL A 52 8.99 1.77 10.32
CA VAL A 52 9.21 0.62 11.23
C VAL A 52 10.14 -0.43 10.62
N PHE A 53 9.98 -0.77 9.34
CA PHE A 53 10.73 -1.85 8.69
C PHE A 53 12.05 -1.38 8.05
N LEU A 54 12.10 -0.17 7.49
CA LEU A 54 13.32 0.39 6.89
C LEU A 54 14.09 1.27 7.89
N GLY A 55 13.44 1.79 8.93
CA GLY A 55 14.09 2.63 9.96
C GLY A 55 14.36 4.07 9.51
N GLU A 56 13.88 4.48 8.33
CA GLU A 56 14.15 5.80 7.77
C GLU A 56 13.13 6.83 8.27
N PRO A 57 13.57 8.02 8.73
CA PRO A 57 12.66 9.06 9.20
C PRO A 57 11.81 9.58 8.03
N ALA A 58 10.49 9.52 8.19
CA ALA A 58 9.56 10.00 7.18
C ALA A 58 9.78 11.49 6.88
N PRO A 59 10.21 11.88 5.67
CA PRO A 59 10.45 13.28 5.36
C PRO A 59 9.14 14.05 5.41
N ARG A 60 9.19 15.29 5.89
CA ARG A 60 8.01 16.17 6.07
C ARG A 60 7.13 16.28 4.81
N ARG A 61 7.76 16.19 3.63
CA ARG A 61 7.11 16.13 2.31
C ARG A 61 6.26 14.86 2.10
N ALA A 62 6.75 13.71 2.54
CA ALA A 62 6.01 12.44 2.42
C ALA A 62 4.79 12.43 3.33
N ILE A 63 4.91 12.98 4.54
CA ILE A 63 3.78 13.15 5.46
C ILE A 63 2.68 14.00 4.81
N LEU A 64 3.06 15.16 4.23
CA LEU A 64 2.12 16.02 3.50
C LEU A 64 1.47 15.30 2.31
N GLY A 65 2.25 14.56 1.52
CA GLY A 65 1.73 13.77 0.39
C GLY A 65 0.74 12.70 0.81
N THR A 66 0.98 12.02 1.94
CA THR A 66 0.04 11.05 2.51
C THR A 66 -1.23 11.72 3.00
N LEU A 67 -1.14 12.87 3.67
CA LEU A 67 -2.32 13.64 4.09
C LEU A 67 -3.16 14.12 2.89
N VAL A 68 -2.51 14.62 1.84
CA VAL A 68 -3.20 15.04 0.60
C VAL A 68 -3.88 13.86 -0.08
N THR A 69 -3.21 12.71 -0.16
CA THR A 69 -3.80 11.49 -0.74
C THR A 69 -5.01 11.05 0.06
N VAL A 70 -4.91 10.98 1.39
CA VAL A 70 -6.03 10.63 2.27
C VAL A 70 -7.18 11.63 2.15
N GLY A 71 -6.88 12.93 2.07
CA GLY A 71 -7.87 13.97 1.82
C GLY A 71 -8.59 13.81 0.49
N GLY A 72 -7.86 13.54 -0.60
CA GLY A 72 -8.44 13.30 -1.93
C GLY A 72 -9.33 12.06 -1.97
N ILE A 73 -8.95 10.98 -1.27
CA ILE A 73 -9.76 9.77 -1.12
C ILE A 73 -11.08 10.08 -0.41
N ALA A 74 -11.04 10.87 0.66
CA ALA A 74 -12.24 11.28 1.38
C ALA A 74 -13.18 12.10 0.49
N VAL A 75 -12.63 13.01 -0.34
CA VAL A 75 -13.42 13.80 -1.30
C VAL A 75 -14.06 12.93 -2.38
N LEU A 76 -13.36 11.92 -2.89
CA LEU A 76 -13.90 11.00 -3.91
C LEU A 76 -15.03 10.08 -3.38
N GLN A 77 -15.15 9.93 -2.06
CA GLN A 77 -16.17 9.11 -1.40
C GLN A 77 -17.40 9.90 -0.91
N LEU A 78 -17.37 11.23 -1.02
CA LEU A 78 -18.52 12.12 -0.77
C LEU A 78 -19.46 12.14 -1.97
#